data_AF-A0A1Q6XBY4-F1
#
_entry.id   AF-A0A1Q6XBY4-F1
#
_cell.length_a   1.000
_cell.length_b   1.000
_cell.length_c   1.000
_cell.angle_alpha   90.00
_cell.angle_beta   90.00
_cell.angle_gamma   90.00
#
_symmetry.space_group_name_H-M   'P 1'
#
loop_
_entity.id
_entity.type
_entity.pdbx_description
1 polymer ?
#
loop_
_entity_poly.entity_id
_entity_poly.type
_entity_poly.pdbx_seq_one_letter_code
_entity_poly.pdbx_strand_id
1 'polypeptide(L)'
;MDKFIDAFINQWIPIVNHWLHLMSAILWIGGLGLLMMAVVPSLKKSVPGELVKPLANAIYRKYQRIIGALMLIILVTGGINIAYVNRLMKATTGEGFTNPYIIALGIKLFFVMCLMTLF
;
A
#
# COMPACT_ATOMS: atom_id res chain seq x y z
N MET A 1 33.27 -6.42 11.94
CA MET A 1 32.14 -6.83 11.08
C MET A 1 30.79 -6.45 11.72
N ASP A 2 30.62 -5.16 12.01
CA ASP A 2 29.99 -4.75 13.28
C ASP A 2 29.31 -3.37 13.22
N LYS A 3 29.71 -2.45 12.32
CA LYS A 3 28.96 -1.18 12.14
C LYS A 3 28.15 -1.13 10.85
N PHE A 4 28.67 -1.77 9.80
CA PHE A 4 28.01 -1.80 8.50
C PHE A 4 26.73 -2.65 8.53
N ILE A 5 26.79 -3.86 9.10
CA ILE A 5 25.64 -4.76 9.21
C ILE A 5 24.55 -4.11 10.09
N ASP A 6 24.94 -3.48 11.19
CA ASP A 6 24.01 -2.78 12.08
C ASP A 6 23.35 -1.59 11.40
N ALA A 7 24.09 -0.78 10.64
CA ALA A 7 23.52 0.32 9.85
C ALA A 7 22.58 -0.22 8.76
N PHE A 8 22.96 -1.30 8.08
CA PHE A 8 22.11 -1.94 7.07
C PHE A 8 20.78 -2.39 7.66
N ILE A 9 20.79 -3.13 8.77
CA ILE A 9 19.59 -3.71 9.37
C ILE A 9 18.71 -2.65 10.04
N ASN A 10 19.31 -1.69 10.75
CA ASN A 10 18.56 -0.75 11.60
C ASN A 10 18.27 0.60 10.93
N GLN A 11 18.92 0.95 9.82
CA GLN A 11 18.62 2.18 9.06
C GLN A 11 18.12 1.88 7.64
N TRP A 12 18.90 1.16 6.84
CA TRP A 12 18.58 1.00 5.42
C TRP A 12 17.33 0.15 5.17
N ILE A 13 17.17 -0.99 5.85
CA ILE A 13 15.98 -1.82 5.70
C ILE A 13 14.69 -1.06 6.04
N PRO A 14 14.55 -0.38 7.20
CA PRO A 14 13.37 0.43 7.50
C PRO A 14 13.08 1.51 6.45
N ILE A 15 14.11 2.20 5.96
CA ILE A 15 13.96 3.27 4.95
C ILE A 15 13.41 2.68 3.65
N VAL A 16 14.02 1.61 3.14
CA VAL A 16 13.59 0.96 1.91
C VAL A 16 12.19 0.36 2.07
N ASN A 17 11.89 -0.27 3.21
CA ASN A 17 10.56 -0.79 3.51
C ASN A 17 9.49 0.31 3.52
N HIS A 18 9.78 1.43 4.18
CA HIS A 18 8.85 2.56 4.25
C HIS A 18 8.65 3.20 2.87
N TRP A 19 9.72 3.37 2.11
CA TRP A 19 9.67 3.88 0.74
C TRP A 19 8.82 2.96 -0.15
N LEU A 20 9.05 1.65 -0.09
CA LEU A 20 8.28 0.68 -0.86
C LEU A 20 6.79 0.72 -0.48
N HIS A 21 6.47 0.78 0.82
CA HIS A 21 5.09 0.92 1.31
C HIS A 21 4.41 2.16 0.73
N LEU A 22 5.08 3.31 0.80
CA LEU A 22 4.58 4.59 0.27
C LEU A 22 4.38 4.54 -1.23
N MET A 23 5.37 4.02 -1.98
CA MET A 23 5.28 3.90 -3.44
C MET A 23 4.12 3.01 -3.86
N SER A 24 3.90 1.89 -3.18
CA SER A 24 2.74 1.04 -3.47
C SER A 24 1.41 1.73 -3.20
N ALA A 25 1.31 2.50 -2.11
CA ALA A 25 0.12 3.29 -1.80
C ALA A 25 -0.13 4.39 -2.84
N ILE A 26 0.92 5.09 -3.30
CA ILE A 26 0.85 6.12 -4.35
C ILE A 26 0.37 5.52 -5.66
N LEU A 27 0.93 4.38 -6.08
CA LEU A 27 0.52 3.71 -7.31
C LEU A 27 -0.93 3.22 -7.26
N TRP A 28 -1.37 2.72 -6.09
CA TRP A 28 -2.76 2.28 -5.92
C TRP A 28 -3.76 3.44 -5.96
N ILE A 29 -3.56 4.49 -5.16
CA ILE A 29 -4.50 5.61 -5.10
C ILE A 29 -4.40 6.45 -6.37
N GLY A 30 -3.18 6.73 -6.84
CA GLY A 30 -2.91 7.48 -8.06
C GLY A 30 -3.42 6.77 -9.32
N GLY A 31 -3.26 5.46 -9.41
CA GLY A 31 -3.81 4.66 -10.52
C GLY A 31 -5.33 4.70 -10.57
N LEU A 32 -6.00 4.68 -9.40
CA LEU A 32 -7.46 4.79 -9.33
C LEU A 32 -7.91 6.18 -9.79
N GLY A 33 -7.22 7.23 -9.35
CA GLY A 33 -7.45 8.60 -9.80
C GLY A 33 -7.28 8.74 -11.32
N LEU A 34 -6.20 8.22 -11.88
CA LEU A 34 -5.96 8.22 -13.33
C LEU A 34 -7.09 7.54 -14.10
N LEU A 35 -7.57 6.38 -13.63
CA LEU A 35 -8.67 5.66 -14.26
C LEU A 35 -9.96 6.47 -14.25
N MET A 36 -10.34 7.02 -13.09
CA MET A 36 -11.61 7.74 -12.94
C MET A 36 -11.60 9.11 -13.61
N MET A 37 -10.47 9.83 -13.56
CA MET A 37 -10.39 11.22 -14.01
C MET A 37 -9.98 11.35 -15.48
N ALA A 38 -9.12 10.46 -15.97
CA ALA A 38 -8.61 10.55 -17.35
C ALA A 38 -9.16 9.44 -18.25
N VAL A 39 -9.04 8.17 -17.84
CA VAL A 39 -9.33 7.04 -18.74
C VAL A 39 -10.82 6.90 -19.03
N VAL A 40 -11.66 6.79 -17.99
CA VAL A 40 -13.11 6.58 -18.16
C VAL A 40 -13.77 7.73 -18.94
N PRO A 41 -13.50 9.02 -18.65
CA PRO A 41 -14.05 10.13 -19.43
C PRO A 41 -13.57 10.12 -20.89
N SER A 42 -12.29 9.80 -21.13
CA SER A 42 -11.74 9.73 -22.48
C SER A 42 -12.41 8.62 -23.31
N LEU A 43 -12.68 7.47 -22.69
CA LEU A 43 -13.43 6.37 -23.33
C LEU A 43 -14.85 6.79 -23.69
N LYS A 44 -15.57 7.44 -22.77
CA LYS A 44 -16.94 7.95 -23.00
C LYS A 44 -17.00 8.95 -24.16
N LYS A 45 -15.94 9.75 -24.36
CA LYS A 45 -15.87 10.76 -25.42
C LYS A 45 -15.45 10.19 -26.78
N SER A 46 -14.59 9.19 -26.78
CA SER A 46 -13.84 8.78 -28.00
C SER A 46 -14.35 7.49 -28.63
N VAL A 47 -15.26 6.77 -27.98
CA VAL A 47 -15.68 5.42 -28.39
C VAL A 47 -17.22 5.35 -28.40
N PRO A 48 -17.85 4.60 -29.33
CA PRO A 48 -19.29 4.32 -29.28
C PRO A 48 -19.74 3.83 -27.90
N GLY A 49 -20.88 4.33 -27.43
CA GLY A 49 -21.37 4.08 -26.06
C GLY A 49 -21.45 2.60 -25.68
N GLU A 50 -21.78 1.73 -26.65
CA GLU A 50 -21.88 0.27 -26.48
C GLU A 50 -20.54 -0.38 -26.11
N LEU A 51 -19.42 0.20 -26.56
CA LEU A 51 -18.07 -0.33 -26.35
C LEU A 51 -17.38 0.24 -25.10
N VAL A 52 -17.88 1.34 -24.53
CA VAL A 52 -17.30 1.98 -23.34
C VAL A 52 -17.24 1.00 -22.16
N LYS A 53 -18.36 0.32 -21.85
CA LYS A 53 -18.45 -0.59 -20.71
C LYS A 53 -17.57 -1.84 -20.87
N PRO A 54 -17.58 -2.56 -22.01
CA PRO A 54 -16.65 -3.66 -22.26
C PRO A 54 -15.18 -3.27 -22.12
N LEU A 55 -14.78 -2.12 -22.68
CA LEU A 55 -13.40 -1.68 -22.69
C LEU A 55 -12.95 -1.20 -21.31
N ALA A 56 -13.78 -0.42 -20.61
CA ALA A 56 -13.52 -0.01 -19.22
C ALA A 56 -13.38 -1.23 -18.30
N ASN A 57 -14.25 -2.24 -18.45
CA ASN A 57 -14.17 -3.48 -17.67
C ASN A 57 -12.89 -4.29 -17.97
N ALA A 58 -12.44 -4.31 -19.24
CA ALA A 58 -11.19 -4.97 -19.60
C ALA A 58 -9.97 -4.29 -18.95
N ILE A 59 -9.95 -2.95 -18.93
CA ILE A 59 -8.91 -2.17 -18.25
C ILE A 59 -8.98 -2.40 -16.74
N TYR A 60 -10.18 -2.32 -16.15
CA TYR A 60 -10.39 -2.50 -14.71
C TYR A 60 -9.92 -3.89 -14.24
N ARG A 61 -10.21 -4.96 -14.98
CA ARG A 61 -9.73 -6.32 -14.64
C ARG A 61 -8.20 -6.42 -14.62
N LYS A 62 -7.51 -5.80 -15.58
CA LYS A 62 -6.04 -5.75 -15.57
C LYS A 62 -5.53 -4.95 -14.38
N TYR A 63 -6.18 -3.82 -14.10
CA TYR A 63 -5.84 -2.97 -12.97
C TYR A 63 -6.06 -3.66 -11.62
N GLN A 64 -7.15 -4.42 -11.45
CA GLN A 64 -7.44 -5.17 -10.22
C GLN A 64 -6.32 -6.14 -9.84
N ARG A 65 -5.72 -6.84 -10.81
CA ARG A 65 -4.57 -7.73 -10.53
C ARG A 65 -3.36 -6.96 -10.03
N ILE A 66 -3.10 -5.78 -10.61
CA ILE A 66 -2.01 -4.89 -10.18
C ILE A 66 -2.29 -4.40 -8.75
N ILE A 67 -3.53 -3.97 -8.46
CA ILE A 67 -3.92 -3.56 -7.10
C ILE A 67 -3.74 -4.70 -6.11
N GLY A 68 -4.17 -5.92 -6.43
CA GLY A 68 -3.99 -7.08 -5.55
C GLY A 68 -2.52 -7.30 -5.16
N ALA A 69 -1.61 -7.19 -6.13
CA ALA A 69 -0.17 -7.25 -5.87
C ALA A 69 0.33 -6.08 -5.01
N LEU A 70 -0.09 -4.85 -5.30
CA LEU A 70 0.26 -3.67 -4.49
C LEU A 70 -0.28 -3.77 -3.05
N MET A 71 -1.49 -4.32 -2.87
CA MET A 71 -2.10 -4.56 -1.55
C MET A 71 -1.29 -5.55 -0.73
N LEU A 72 -0.85 -6.64 -1.34
CA LEU A 72 0.04 -7.59 -0.68
C LEU A 72 1.35 -6.92 -0.23
N ILE A 73 1.94 -6.08 -1.07
CA ILE A 73 3.14 -5.32 -0.71
C ILE A 73 2.85 -4.37 0.46
N ILE A 74 1.75 -3.60 0.42
CA ILE A 74 1.33 -2.69 1.50
C ILE A 74 1.11 -3.46 2.80
N LEU A 75 0.49 -4.65 2.73
CA LEU A 75 0.21 -5.49 3.89
C LEU A 75 1.51 -5.96 4.56
N VAL A 76 2.42 -6.55 3.79
CA VAL A 76 3.69 -7.07 4.30
C VAL A 76 4.56 -5.92 4.83
N THR A 77 4.76 -4.88 4.03
CA THR A 77 5.58 -3.72 4.43
C THR A 77 4.97 -2.93 5.60
N GLY A 78 3.63 -2.91 5.71
CA GLY A 78 2.91 -2.31 6.82
C GLY A 78 3.11 -3.07 8.14
N GLY A 79 3.10 -4.40 8.09
CA GLY A 79 3.46 -5.24 9.25
C GLY A 79 4.90 -5.01 9.70
N ILE A 80 5.84 -4.93 8.75
CA ILE A 80 7.25 -4.61 9.03
C ILE A 80 7.38 -3.21 9.66
N ASN A 81 6.68 -2.21 9.13
CA ASN A 81 6.67 -0.86 9.69
C ASN A 81 6.16 -0.86 11.15
N ILE A 82 5.07 -1.59 11.45
CA ILE A 82 4.55 -1.73 12.82
C ILE A 82 5.62 -2.34 13.75
N ALA A 83 6.33 -3.37 13.31
CA ALA A 83 7.39 -3.99 14.12
C ALA A 83 8.52 -3.00 14.44
N TYR A 84 8.98 -2.22 13.45
CA TYR A 84 10.01 -1.20 13.65
C TYR A 84 9.54 -0.06 14.55
N VAL A 85 8.34 0.47 14.30
CA VAL A 85 7.74 1.53 15.14
C VAL A 85 7.57 1.05 16.58
N ASN A 86 7.10 -0.19 16.80
CA ASN A 86 6.97 -0.77 18.13
C ASN A 86 8.31 -0.88 18.85
N ARG A 87 9.37 -1.30 18.15
CA ARG A 87 10.72 -1.34 18.74
C ARG A 87 11.20 0.06 19.14
N LEU A 88 10.98 1.05 18.28
CA LEU A 88 11.35 2.45 18.55
C LEU A 88 10.57 3.03 19.74
N MET A 89 9.25 2.82 19.78
CA MET A 89 8.38 3.30 20.85
C MET A 89 8.75 2.68 22.20
N LYS A 90 8.96 1.36 22.26
CA LYS A 90 9.45 0.68 23.47
C LYS A 90 10.78 1.26 23.98
N ALA A 91 11.69 1.62 23.07
CA ALA A 91 12.98 2.20 23.44
C ALA A 91 12.87 3.65 23.93
N THR A 92 11.85 4.40 23.48
CA THR A 92 11.74 5.85 23.73
C THR A 92 10.80 6.17 24.89
N THR A 93 9.65 5.50 24.96
CA THR A 93 8.58 5.79 25.94
C THR A 93 8.29 4.62 26.87
N GLY A 94 8.86 3.43 26.61
CA GLY A 94 8.53 2.20 27.33
C GLY A 94 7.19 1.56 26.90
N GLU A 95 6.39 2.28 26.11
CA GLU A 95 5.11 1.79 25.60
C GLU A 95 5.30 1.07 24.26
N GLY A 96 4.81 -0.16 24.16
CA GLY A 96 4.82 -0.94 22.91
C GLY A 96 3.45 -0.95 22.25
N PHE A 97 2.93 -2.16 21.96
CA PHE A 97 1.61 -2.39 21.37
C PHE A 97 0.42 -1.84 22.17
N THR A 98 0.64 -1.36 23.40
CA THR A 98 -0.38 -0.63 24.18
C THR A 98 -0.57 0.81 23.71
N ASN A 99 0.37 1.33 22.91
CA ASN A 99 0.29 2.70 22.43
C ASN A 99 -0.85 2.87 21.37
N PRO A 100 -1.74 3.87 21.53
CA PRO A 100 -2.87 4.08 20.62
C PRO A 100 -2.47 4.22 19.14
N TYR A 101 -1.30 4.79 18.85
CA TYR A 101 -0.79 4.93 17.49
C TYR A 101 -0.56 3.58 16.82
N ILE A 102 0.08 2.64 17.53
CA ILE A 102 0.37 1.30 17.01
C ILE A 102 -0.92 0.50 16.83
N ILE A 103 -1.87 0.65 17.75
CA ILE A 103 -3.20 0.05 17.63
C ILE A 103 -3.91 0.57 16.37
N ALA A 104 -3.89 1.88 16.13
CA ALA A 104 -4.48 2.47 14.93
C ALA A 104 -3.82 1.95 13.63
N LEU A 105 -2.50 1.78 13.62
CA LEU A 105 -1.80 1.15 12.49
C LEU A 105 -2.21 -0.31 12.29
N GLY A 106 -2.40 -1.07 13.38
CA GLY A 106 -2.91 -2.44 13.33
C GLY A 106 -4.32 -2.53 12.74
N ILE A 107 -5.22 -1.64 13.17
CA ILE A 107 -6.58 -1.53 12.61
C ILE A 107 -6.54 -1.17 11.12
N LYS A 108 -5.70 -0.20 10.73
CA LYS A 108 -5.50 0.15 9.32
C LYS A 108 -5.06 -1.08 8.52
N LEU A 109 -4.12 -1.85 9.04
CA LEU A 109 -3.62 -3.05 8.37
C LEU A 109 -4.69 -4.15 8.26
N PHE A 110 -5.53 -4.30 9.29
CA PHE A 110 -6.69 -5.18 9.27
C PHE A 110 -7.67 -4.81 8.14
N PHE A 111 -7.97 -3.53 7.96
CA PHE A 111 -8.81 -3.11 6.83
C PHE A 111 -8.16 -3.41 5.47
N VAL A 112 -6.84 -3.25 5.34
CA VAL A 112 -6.13 -3.65 4.12
C VAL A 112 -6.28 -5.15 3.85
N MET A 113 -6.18 -6.00 4.88
CA MET A 113 -6.43 -7.44 4.74
C MET A 113 -7.86 -7.73 4.26
N CYS A 114 -8.86 -7.07 4.85
CA CYS A 114 -10.26 -7.22 4.43
C CYS A 114 -10.45 -6.82 2.97
N LEU A 115 -9.89 -5.68 2.54
CA LEU A 115 -9.95 -5.21 1.16
C LEU A 115 -9.29 -6.18 0.18
N MET A 116 -8.22 -6.86 0.60
CA MET A 116 -7.52 -7.82 -0.25
C MET A 116 -8.40 -9.01 -0.65
N THR A 117 -9.44 -9.34 0.13
CA THR A 117 -10.39 -10.42 -0.21
C THR A 117 -11.32 -10.09 -1.39
N LEU A 118 -11.34 -8.82 -1.84
CA LEU A 118 -12.16 -8.34 -2.95
C LEU A 118 -11.46 -8.44 -4.31
N PHE A 119 -10.20 -8.87 -4.35
CA PHE A 119 -9.36 -8.94 -5.54
C PHE A 119 -8.93 -10.37 -5.84
#